data_AF-A0A0F7KRX4-F1
#
_entry.id   AF-A0A0F7KRX4-F1
#
_cell.length_a   1.000
_cell.length_b   1.000
_cell.length_c   1.000
_cell.angle_alpha   90.00
_cell.angle_beta   90.00
_cell.angle_gamma   90.00
#
_symmetry.space_group_name_H-M   'P 1'
#
loop_
_entity.id
_entity.type
_entity.pdbx_description
1 polymer ?
#
loop_
_entity_poly.entity_id
_entity_poly.type
_entity_poly.pdbx_seq_one_letter_code
_entity_poly.pdbx_strand_id
1 'polypeptide(L)'
;MGLRRTHILAAISASAALFGASPAVGETPAGIDILREWNLVVLGDLDSSSEVEGRTFVGGNLTGNSSNYNIAAIPASANGQAGLTVVGNVTGGVKNLNNGAGAVIGGNVDSGFNLNGNPQTVLVGGSISNTNVNANTVNSGLAGSDPQFIQDLQQQGSFIRTSTQNLSYDLSMQAANSDFVKSGNRGMFNAQPDADGTAVFNIAASDLNSIGEIEFNLNGADTAIINVSGKNIKLDDNFLGGTNNLGENVIWNFPEAERLTASTAWGGSVLAPKASATTYNYIQGSAVFGSLGQYGEMHVGTYSGGYYPPDYPDTPGGSSGGTPIPEPGMLGLLGLGLAGLAFMRRRRKLTSAE
;
A
#
# COMPACT_ATOMS: atom_id res chain seq x y z
N MET A 1 27.64 32.63 71.60
CA MET A 1 28.11 31.26 71.35
C MET A 1 26.93 30.46 70.82
N GLY A 2 27.00 29.98 69.57
CA GLY A 2 26.01 29.13 68.88
C GLY A 2 24.72 29.83 68.43
N LEU A 3 24.10 29.58 67.27
CA LEU A 3 24.39 28.68 66.15
C LEU A 3 23.53 29.22 64.98
N ARG A 4 24.13 29.65 63.85
CA ARG A 4 23.36 29.97 62.62
C ARG A 4 23.10 28.67 61.87
N ARG A 5 21.83 28.29 61.70
CA ARG A 5 21.43 27.12 60.91
C ARG A 5 21.40 27.48 59.42
N THR A 6 22.32 26.89 58.69
CA THR A 6 22.33 26.78 57.23
C THR A 6 21.29 25.75 56.81
N HIS A 7 20.32 26.15 55.97
CA HIS A 7 19.47 25.19 55.25
C HIS A 7 19.93 25.12 53.79
N ILE A 8 20.50 23.97 53.44
CA ILE A 8 20.82 23.57 52.07
C ILE A 8 19.51 23.09 51.43
N LEU A 9 19.01 23.79 50.43
CA LEU A 9 17.92 23.32 49.56
C LEU A 9 18.53 22.40 48.50
N ALA A 10 18.27 21.09 48.63
CA ALA A 10 18.56 20.12 47.58
C ALA A 10 17.47 20.22 46.49
N ALA A 11 17.83 20.70 45.31
CA ALA A 11 16.99 20.64 44.13
C ALA A 11 17.04 19.21 43.55
N ILE A 12 15.97 18.44 43.71
CA ILE A 12 15.79 17.16 43.02
C ILE A 12 15.08 17.45 41.70
N SER A 13 15.86 17.47 40.62
CA SER A 13 15.35 17.49 39.25
C SER A 13 14.78 16.12 38.91
N ALA A 14 13.46 15.99 38.87
CA ALA A 14 12.79 14.79 38.35
C ALA A 14 12.72 14.89 36.82
N SER A 15 13.65 14.23 36.13
CA SER A 15 13.55 14.00 34.69
C SER A 15 12.44 12.98 34.44
N ALA A 16 11.27 13.45 34.02
CA ALA A 16 10.25 12.57 33.45
C ALA A 16 10.69 12.21 32.02
N ALA A 17 11.09 10.95 31.82
CA ALA A 17 11.28 10.41 30.49
C ALA A 17 9.91 10.35 29.80
N LEU A 18 9.64 11.31 28.91
CA LEU A 18 8.57 11.22 27.93
C LEU A 18 8.98 10.12 26.95
N PHE A 19 8.41 8.92 27.11
CA PHE A 19 8.35 7.96 26.00
C PHE A 19 7.45 8.60 24.94
N GLY A 20 8.05 9.21 23.92
CA GLY A 20 7.32 9.69 22.76
C GLY A 20 6.65 8.49 22.08
N ALA A 21 5.35 8.61 21.77
CA ALA A 21 4.72 7.67 20.86
C ALA A 21 5.42 7.81 19.49
N SER A 22 6.08 6.76 19.04
CA SER A 22 6.63 6.69 17.69
C SER A 22 5.51 6.87 16.66
N PRO A 23 5.74 7.62 15.57
CA PRO A 23 4.79 7.68 14.47
C PRO A 23 4.66 6.28 13.85
N ALA A 24 3.48 5.66 13.99
CA ALA A 24 3.25 4.30 13.51
C ALA A 24 3.06 4.27 11.98
N VAL A 25 3.71 3.30 11.32
CA VAL A 25 3.36 2.87 9.96
C VAL A 25 2.07 2.05 10.05
N GLY A 26 1.14 2.19 9.09
CA GLY A 26 -0.13 1.47 9.09
C GLY A 26 0.02 -0.06 9.05
N GLU A 27 -1.03 -0.79 9.43
CA GLU A 27 -1.09 -2.25 9.33
C GLU A 27 -0.89 -2.71 7.88
N THR A 28 -0.09 -3.75 7.65
CA THR A 28 0.22 -4.19 6.29
C THR A 28 -0.75 -5.29 5.85
N PRO A 29 -1.68 -5.02 4.90
CA PRO A 29 -2.56 -6.06 4.36
C PRO A 29 -1.77 -7.13 3.60
N ALA A 30 -2.37 -8.31 3.45
CA ALA A 30 -1.76 -9.48 2.85
C ALA A 30 -2.60 -10.03 1.68
N GLY A 31 -1.95 -10.74 0.77
CA GLY A 31 -2.57 -11.47 -0.32
C GLY A 31 -3.48 -10.57 -1.13
N ILE A 32 -4.74 -10.99 -1.28
CA ILE A 32 -5.73 -10.29 -2.08
C ILE A 32 -6.07 -8.89 -1.53
N ASP A 33 -5.93 -8.66 -0.22
CA ASP A 33 -6.23 -7.35 0.39
C ASP A 33 -5.26 -6.26 -0.04
N ILE A 34 -4.07 -6.63 -0.53
CA ILE A 34 -3.13 -5.68 -1.15
C ILE A 34 -3.76 -5.04 -2.39
N LEU A 35 -4.51 -5.82 -3.18
CA LEU A 35 -5.24 -5.31 -4.35
C LEU A 35 -6.46 -4.48 -3.94
N ARG A 36 -6.96 -4.60 -2.71
CA ARG A 36 -8.07 -3.77 -2.20
C ARG A 36 -7.59 -2.44 -1.61
N GLU A 37 -6.37 -2.41 -1.08
CA GLU A 37 -5.82 -1.23 -0.39
C GLU A 37 -5.20 -0.20 -1.34
N TRP A 38 -4.45 -0.65 -2.35
CA TRP A 38 -3.66 0.23 -3.23
C TRP A 38 -4.08 0.14 -4.69
N ASN A 39 -4.17 1.31 -5.33
CA ASN A 39 -4.31 1.43 -6.78
C ASN A 39 -3.01 1.05 -7.49
N LEU A 40 -1.87 1.36 -6.88
CA LEU A 40 -0.56 1.03 -7.43
C LEU A 40 0.39 0.51 -6.35
N VAL A 41 0.97 -0.65 -6.61
CA VAL A 41 2.06 -1.26 -5.85
C VAL A 41 3.23 -1.53 -6.79
N VAL A 42 4.36 -0.88 -6.55
CA VAL A 42 5.61 -1.14 -7.27
C VAL A 42 6.60 -1.71 -6.28
N LEU A 43 7.00 -2.96 -6.45
CA LEU A 43 7.81 -3.66 -5.44
C LEU A 43 9.25 -3.13 -5.39
N GLY A 44 9.78 -2.67 -6.52
CA GLY A 44 11.06 -1.99 -6.68
C GLY A 44 10.89 -0.51 -7.00
N ASP A 45 11.66 -0.01 -7.96
CA ASP A 45 11.65 1.41 -8.32
C ASP A 45 10.48 1.79 -9.23
N LEU A 46 9.94 2.99 -8.98
CA LEU A 46 8.93 3.67 -9.80
C LEU A 46 9.55 4.92 -10.44
N ASP A 47 9.61 4.95 -11.77
CA ASP A 47 9.84 6.17 -12.54
C ASP A 47 8.49 6.65 -13.08
N SER A 48 8.00 7.80 -12.60
CA SER A 48 6.67 8.29 -12.96
C SER A 48 6.70 9.70 -13.55
N SER A 49 5.91 9.90 -14.60
CA SER A 49 5.54 11.21 -15.13
C SER A 49 4.03 11.38 -15.29
N SER A 50 3.25 10.59 -14.56
CA SER A 50 1.79 10.51 -14.69
C SER A 50 1.15 10.60 -13.31
N GLU A 51 -0.04 10.01 -13.15
CA GLU A 51 -0.82 10.13 -11.92
C GLU A 51 -1.46 8.83 -11.48
N VAL A 52 -1.66 8.75 -10.17
CA VAL A 52 -2.41 7.69 -9.52
C VAL A 52 -3.56 8.32 -8.77
N GLU A 53 -4.78 7.89 -9.08
CA GLU A 53 -5.99 8.47 -8.50
C GLU A 53 -6.17 8.15 -7.02
N GLY A 54 -5.63 7.02 -6.56
CA GLY A 54 -5.69 6.61 -5.16
C GLY A 54 -4.33 6.26 -4.55
N ARG A 55 -4.30 5.28 -3.64
CA ARG A 55 -3.11 4.99 -2.83
C ARG A 55 -2.01 4.33 -3.66
N THR A 56 -0.77 4.68 -3.35
CA THR A 56 0.43 4.14 -3.99
C THR A 56 1.45 3.64 -2.97
N PHE A 57 1.98 2.44 -3.21
CA PHE A 57 3.13 1.87 -2.51
C PHE A 57 4.31 1.68 -3.46
N VAL A 58 5.50 2.11 -3.06
CA VAL A 58 6.77 1.91 -3.79
C VAL A 58 7.80 1.29 -2.86
N GLY A 59 8.22 0.05 -3.13
CA GLY A 59 9.19 -0.69 -2.33
C GLY A 59 10.65 -0.29 -2.56
N GLY A 60 10.92 0.46 -3.64
CA GLY A 60 12.21 1.07 -3.95
C GLY A 60 12.15 2.60 -3.91
N ASN A 61 12.84 3.24 -4.83
CA ASN A 61 12.84 4.69 -5.01
C ASN A 61 11.70 5.13 -5.93
N LEU A 62 11.19 6.34 -5.66
CA LEU A 62 10.30 7.06 -6.57
C LEU A 62 11.10 8.17 -7.27
N THR A 63 11.14 8.15 -8.61
CA THR A 63 11.84 9.13 -9.43
C THR A 63 10.96 9.68 -10.56
N GLY A 64 11.55 10.20 -11.63
CA GLY A 64 10.86 10.70 -12.82
C GLY A 64 10.49 12.19 -12.74
N ASN A 65 9.58 12.61 -13.61
CA ASN A 65 9.10 14.00 -13.68
C ASN A 65 8.14 14.32 -12.53
N SER A 66 7.47 15.48 -12.60
CA SER A 66 6.35 15.76 -11.71
C SER A 66 5.24 14.73 -11.92
N SER A 67 4.67 14.22 -10.84
CA SER A 67 3.61 13.20 -10.84
C SER A 67 2.58 13.49 -9.74
N ASN A 68 1.35 12.96 -9.88
CA ASN A 68 0.26 13.20 -8.91
C ASN A 68 -0.16 11.90 -8.20
N TYR A 69 -0.49 12.01 -6.92
CA TYR A 69 -0.95 10.90 -6.10
C TYR A 69 -2.23 11.28 -5.37
N ASN A 70 -3.12 10.30 -5.20
CA ASN A 70 -4.42 10.46 -4.54
C ASN A 70 -5.24 11.63 -5.10
N ILE A 71 -5.30 11.78 -6.43
CA ILE A 71 -6.06 12.88 -7.06
C ILE A 71 -7.58 12.72 -6.92
N ALA A 72 -8.08 11.50 -6.72
CA ALA A 72 -9.48 11.24 -6.41
C ALA A 72 -9.73 11.18 -4.90
N ALA A 73 -10.94 11.56 -4.50
CA ALA A 73 -11.41 11.37 -3.13
C ALA A 73 -11.80 9.90 -2.92
N ILE A 74 -10.94 9.15 -2.21
CA ILE A 74 -11.17 7.74 -1.86
C ILE A 74 -11.44 7.59 -0.36
N PRO A 75 -12.12 6.52 0.09
CA PRO A 75 -12.29 6.22 1.51
C PRO A 75 -10.96 6.16 2.25
N ALA A 76 -10.95 6.53 3.53
CA ALA A 76 -9.78 6.39 4.39
C ALA A 76 -9.33 4.92 4.49
N SER A 77 -8.03 4.69 4.67
CA SER A 77 -7.48 3.35 4.78
C SER A 77 -7.98 2.73 6.08
N ALA A 78 -8.59 1.56 6.01
CA ALA A 78 -8.91 0.78 7.20
C ALA A 78 -7.65 0.34 7.95
N ASN A 79 -6.55 0.19 7.21
CA ASN A 79 -5.23 -0.21 7.68
C ASN A 79 -4.34 0.98 8.09
N GLY A 80 -4.84 2.22 8.03
CA GLY A 80 -4.04 3.41 8.36
C GLY A 80 -2.93 3.74 7.37
N GLN A 81 -2.99 3.22 6.13
CA GLN A 81 -2.02 3.52 5.08
C GLN A 81 -2.17 4.96 4.56
N ALA A 82 -1.03 5.63 4.37
CA ALA A 82 -0.96 6.92 3.72
C ALA A 82 -1.27 6.82 2.22
N GLY A 83 -1.57 7.94 1.59
CA GLY A 83 -1.81 8.00 0.15
C GLY A 83 -0.56 7.66 -0.67
N LEU A 84 0.62 8.09 -0.21
CA LEU A 84 1.89 7.69 -0.82
C LEU A 84 2.83 7.06 0.21
N THR A 85 3.26 5.83 -0.03
CA THR A 85 4.31 5.16 0.76
C THR A 85 5.49 4.82 -0.15
N VAL A 86 6.70 5.24 0.21
CA VAL A 86 7.94 4.97 -0.53
C VAL A 86 9.01 4.48 0.44
N VAL A 87 9.47 3.25 0.30
CA VAL A 87 10.50 2.66 1.18
C VAL A 87 11.86 3.32 0.96
N GLY A 88 12.17 3.69 -0.28
CA GLY A 88 13.42 4.37 -0.67
C GLY A 88 13.33 5.90 -0.67
N ASN A 89 14.09 6.52 -1.56
CA ASN A 89 14.15 7.96 -1.74
C ASN A 89 13.09 8.46 -2.73
N VAL A 90 12.75 9.75 -2.62
CA VAL A 90 11.94 10.48 -3.60
C VAL A 90 12.80 11.54 -4.28
N THR A 91 13.04 11.35 -5.58
CA THR A 91 13.94 12.19 -6.41
C THR A 91 13.30 12.56 -7.76
N GLY A 92 13.97 13.42 -8.55
CA GLY A 92 13.43 13.96 -9.79
C GLY A 92 12.48 15.15 -9.55
N GLY A 93 11.42 15.27 -10.35
CA GLY A 93 10.43 16.35 -10.23
C GLY A 93 9.56 16.29 -8.98
N VAL A 94 8.95 17.43 -8.59
CA VAL A 94 8.06 17.56 -7.43
C VAL A 94 6.91 16.54 -7.48
N LYS A 95 6.55 15.92 -6.35
CA LYS A 95 5.39 15.02 -6.29
C LYS A 95 4.19 15.74 -5.66
N ASN A 96 3.03 15.66 -6.28
CA ASN A 96 1.82 16.33 -5.82
C ASN A 96 0.97 15.35 -5.01
N LEU A 97 0.80 15.61 -3.72
CA LEU A 97 -0.02 14.83 -2.81
C LEU A 97 -1.35 15.54 -2.61
N ASN A 98 -2.44 14.93 -3.06
CA ASN A 98 -3.75 15.57 -3.11
C ASN A 98 -4.70 14.98 -2.06
N ASN A 99 -5.82 15.68 -1.82
CA ASN A 99 -6.91 15.22 -0.95
C ASN A 99 -6.47 14.83 0.47
N GLY A 100 -5.43 15.47 1.00
CA GLY A 100 -4.93 15.16 2.34
C GLY A 100 -4.28 13.78 2.47
N ALA A 101 -3.77 13.23 1.36
CA ALA A 101 -3.16 11.90 1.25
C ALA A 101 -2.13 11.57 2.32
N GLY A 102 -1.28 12.53 2.66
CA GLY A 102 -0.09 12.30 3.47
C GLY A 102 0.94 11.42 2.76
N ALA A 103 2.08 11.23 3.40
CA ALA A 103 3.11 10.33 2.89
C ALA A 103 3.97 9.70 3.98
N VAL A 104 4.49 8.50 3.70
CA VAL A 104 5.48 7.80 4.53
C VAL A 104 6.68 7.44 3.65
N ILE A 105 7.82 8.05 3.92
CA ILE A 105 9.04 7.94 3.11
C ILE A 105 10.19 7.41 3.95
N GLY A 106 10.85 6.34 3.53
CA GLY A 106 11.99 5.76 4.26
C GLY A 106 13.30 6.51 4.02
N GLY A 107 13.52 7.01 2.80
CA GLY A 107 14.71 7.75 2.41
C GLY A 107 14.60 9.26 2.55
N ASN A 108 15.38 9.96 1.72
CA ASN A 108 15.32 11.41 1.54
C ASN A 108 14.21 11.79 0.54
N VAL A 109 13.69 13.00 0.71
CA VAL A 109 12.81 13.66 -0.26
C VAL A 109 13.53 14.88 -0.81
N ASP A 110 14.16 14.71 -1.98
CA ASP A 110 14.92 15.77 -2.65
C ASP A 110 14.02 16.56 -3.63
N SER A 111 13.04 15.87 -4.24
CA SER A 111 12.08 16.45 -5.17
C SER A 111 11.20 17.54 -4.58
N GLY A 112 10.92 17.45 -3.28
CA GLY A 112 9.85 18.19 -2.62
C GLY A 112 8.45 17.63 -2.91
N PHE A 113 7.52 18.07 -2.07
CA PHE A 113 6.09 17.78 -2.19
C PHE A 113 5.27 19.05 -2.32
N ASN A 114 4.26 19.01 -3.19
CA ASN A 114 3.11 19.91 -3.10
C ASN A 114 2.04 19.22 -2.27
N LEU A 115 1.72 19.77 -1.10
CA LEU A 115 0.77 19.23 -0.14
C LEU A 115 -0.60 19.89 -0.33
N ASN A 116 -1.39 19.33 -1.26
CA ASN A 116 -2.66 19.90 -1.71
C ASN A 116 -3.86 19.31 -0.94
N GLY A 117 -4.89 20.15 -0.73
CA GLY A 117 -6.14 19.76 -0.09
C GLY A 117 -6.11 19.94 1.43
N ASN A 118 -6.75 19.03 2.15
CA ASN A 118 -6.84 19.07 3.61
C ASN A 118 -5.45 18.90 4.26
N PRO A 119 -5.25 19.42 5.49
CA PRO A 119 -4.03 19.19 6.24
C PRO A 119 -3.68 17.71 6.31
N GLN A 120 -2.43 17.38 5.99
CA GLN A 120 -1.93 16.01 5.94
C GLN A 120 -0.64 15.83 6.73
N THR A 121 -0.30 14.58 7.02
CA THR A 121 0.92 14.21 7.72
C THR A 121 1.91 13.58 6.75
N VAL A 122 3.15 14.06 6.77
CA VAL A 122 4.28 13.49 6.03
C VAL A 122 5.34 13.03 7.02
N LEU A 123 5.72 11.78 6.93
CA LEU A 123 6.76 11.14 7.73
C LEU A 123 7.94 10.80 6.81
N VAL A 124 9.15 11.24 7.15
CA VAL A 124 10.36 11.05 6.35
C VAL A 124 11.50 10.51 7.21
N GLY A 125 12.06 9.39 6.80
CA GLY A 125 13.21 8.77 7.44
C GLY A 125 14.47 9.62 7.35
N GLY A 126 14.75 10.13 6.16
CA GLY A 126 15.86 11.03 5.87
C GLY A 126 15.48 12.52 5.94
N SER A 127 16.16 13.34 5.16
CA SER A 127 15.87 14.78 5.02
C SER A 127 14.74 15.04 4.02
N ILE A 128 14.03 16.15 4.19
CA ILE A 128 13.07 16.68 3.22
C ILE A 128 13.45 18.09 2.81
N SER A 129 13.47 18.34 1.50
CA SER A 129 13.73 19.64 0.88
C SER A 129 12.55 20.08 0.02
N ASN A 130 12.53 21.34 -0.42
CA ASN A 130 11.64 21.84 -1.46
C ASN A 130 10.12 21.65 -1.19
N THR A 131 9.72 21.58 0.07
CA THR A 131 8.32 21.37 0.48
C THR A 131 7.85 22.55 1.32
N ASN A 132 6.76 23.20 0.90
CA ASN A 132 6.08 24.19 1.74
C ASN A 132 5.10 23.48 2.69
N VAL A 133 5.38 23.55 3.99
CA VAL A 133 4.62 22.85 5.03
C VAL A 133 3.23 23.45 5.23
N ASN A 134 3.07 24.78 5.22
CA ASN A 134 1.81 25.47 5.55
C ASN A 134 1.15 24.90 6.83
N ALA A 135 -0.12 24.44 6.75
CA ALA A 135 -0.87 23.85 7.85
C ALA A 135 -0.64 22.33 8.03
N ASN A 136 0.23 21.73 7.23
CA ASN A 136 0.52 20.30 7.27
C ASN A 136 1.50 19.97 8.40
N THR A 137 1.58 18.68 8.75
CA THR A 137 2.59 18.16 9.69
C THR A 137 3.66 17.43 8.91
N VAL A 138 4.93 17.84 9.06
CA VAL A 138 6.07 17.18 8.41
C VAL A 138 7.10 16.81 9.47
N ASN A 139 7.29 15.51 9.68
CA ASN A 139 8.32 14.96 10.57
C ASN A 139 9.40 14.33 9.69
N SER A 140 10.65 14.78 9.82
CA SER A 140 11.78 14.29 9.05
C SER A 140 12.96 13.92 9.94
N GLY A 141 13.94 13.20 9.40
CA GLY A 141 15.06 12.65 10.16
C GLY A 141 14.65 11.50 11.08
N LEU A 142 13.52 10.84 10.79
CA LEU A 142 12.96 9.79 11.62
C LEU A 142 13.92 8.61 11.78
N ALA A 143 14.78 8.32 10.81
CA ALA A 143 15.80 7.27 10.96
C ALA A 143 16.77 7.52 12.15
N GLY A 144 17.00 8.79 12.50
CA GLY A 144 17.85 9.17 13.62
C GLY A 144 17.11 9.26 14.95
N SER A 145 15.84 9.69 14.95
CA SER A 145 15.03 9.84 16.16
C SER A 145 14.21 8.60 16.53
N ASP A 146 13.93 7.75 15.55
CA ASP A 146 13.13 6.53 15.64
C ASP A 146 13.68 5.46 14.66
N PRO A 147 14.73 4.71 15.05
CA PRO A 147 15.31 3.70 14.19
C PRO A 147 14.34 2.59 13.76
N GLN A 148 13.26 2.35 14.53
CA GLN A 148 12.26 1.33 14.21
C GLN A 148 11.45 1.71 12.97
N PHE A 149 11.23 3.01 12.73
CA PHE A 149 10.51 3.52 11.56
C PHE A 149 11.04 2.94 10.23
N ILE A 150 12.37 2.91 10.06
CA ILE A 150 12.99 2.39 8.83
C ILE A 150 12.86 0.86 8.76
N GLN A 151 13.03 0.18 9.89
CA GLN A 151 12.93 -1.27 9.94
C GLN A 151 11.50 -1.75 9.61
N ASP A 152 10.49 -1.09 10.17
CA ASP A 152 9.08 -1.40 9.92
C ASP A 152 8.72 -1.20 8.45
N LEU A 153 9.18 -0.10 7.85
CA LEU A 153 8.91 0.20 6.44
C LEU A 153 9.63 -0.78 5.49
N GLN A 154 10.86 -1.18 5.82
CA GLN A 154 11.58 -2.23 5.07
C GLN A 154 10.92 -3.60 5.21
N GLN A 155 10.41 -3.93 6.40
CA GLN A 155 9.68 -5.16 6.65
C GLN A 155 8.34 -5.18 5.90
N GLN A 156 7.61 -4.06 5.90
CA GLN A 156 6.39 -3.87 5.11
C GLN A 156 6.66 -4.12 3.61
N GLY A 157 7.70 -3.51 3.04
CA GLY A 157 8.05 -3.73 1.63
C GLY A 157 8.43 -5.19 1.31
N SER A 158 9.17 -5.85 2.20
CA SER A 158 9.53 -7.26 2.05
C SER A 158 8.32 -8.19 2.15
N PHE A 159 7.39 -7.86 3.05
CA PHE A 159 6.14 -8.59 3.23
C PHE A 159 5.21 -8.44 2.02
N ILE A 160 4.94 -7.22 1.55
CA ILE A 160 4.11 -6.96 0.37
C ILE A 160 4.67 -7.68 -0.86
N ARG A 161 6.00 -7.67 -1.05
CA ARG A 161 6.67 -8.41 -2.13
C ARG A 161 6.40 -9.91 -2.06
N THR A 162 6.66 -10.51 -0.91
CA THR A 162 6.47 -11.96 -0.73
C THR A 162 4.99 -12.33 -0.88
N SER A 163 4.11 -11.53 -0.29
CA SER A 163 2.67 -11.77 -0.28
C SER A 163 2.05 -11.69 -1.68
N THR A 164 2.43 -10.70 -2.49
CA THR A 164 1.95 -10.57 -3.88
C THR A 164 2.53 -11.64 -4.80
N GLN A 165 3.77 -12.07 -4.58
CA GLN A 165 4.36 -13.20 -5.31
C GLN A 165 3.66 -14.53 -4.99
N ASN A 166 3.35 -14.77 -3.71
CA ASN A 166 2.60 -15.95 -3.29
C ASN A 166 1.17 -15.92 -3.84
N LEU A 167 0.46 -14.78 -3.72
CA LEU A 167 -0.87 -14.62 -4.32
C LEU A 167 -0.85 -14.94 -5.82
N SER A 168 0.10 -14.36 -6.56
CA SER A 168 0.21 -14.60 -8.01
C SER A 168 0.46 -16.06 -8.34
N TYR A 169 1.28 -16.74 -7.54
CA TYR A 169 1.50 -18.18 -7.67
C TYR A 169 0.24 -18.99 -7.34
N ASP A 170 -0.44 -18.69 -6.24
CA ASP A 170 -1.65 -19.40 -5.80
C ASP A 170 -2.78 -19.29 -6.81
N LEU A 171 -3.02 -18.08 -7.35
CA LEU A 171 -3.98 -17.86 -8.43
C LEU A 171 -3.63 -18.70 -9.67
N SER A 172 -2.33 -18.81 -10.01
CA SER A 172 -1.88 -19.57 -11.17
C SER A 172 -2.09 -21.08 -11.08
N MET A 173 -2.24 -21.61 -9.86
CA MET A 173 -2.52 -23.03 -9.62
C MET A 173 -4.00 -23.39 -9.79
N GLN A 174 -4.88 -22.40 -9.93
CA GLN A 174 -6.31 -22.67 -10.06
C GLN A 174 -6.63 -23.34 -11.40
N ALA A 175 -7.54 -24.31 -11.33
CA ALA A 175 -8.07 -24.95 -12.53
C ALA A 175 -9.03 -24.00 -13.24
N ALA A 176 -8.87 -23.86 -14.56
CA ALA A 176 -9.80 -23.10 -15.37
C ALA A 176 -11.20 -23.72 -15.32
N ASN A 177 -12.21 -22.89 -15.14
CA ASN A 177 -13.63 -23.25 -15.23
C ASN A 177 -14.36 -22.44 -16.30
N SER A 178 -13.69 -21.47 -16.94
CA SER A 178 -14.28 -20.51 -17.87
C SER A 178 -13.60 -20.54 -19.25
N ASP A 179 -14.32 -20.09 -20.28
CA ASP A 179 -13.92 -20.26 -21.67
C ASP A 179 -13.38 -18.96 -22.29
N PHE A 180 -12.16 -19.02 -22.84
CA PHE A 180 -11.64 -18.03 -23.78
C PHE A 180 -11.89 -18.49 -25.22
N VAL A 181 -12.63 -17.70 -26.00
CA VAL A 181 -12.99 -18.03 -27.38
C VAL A 181 -12.52 -16.92 -28.32
N LYS A 182 -11.82 -17.28 -29.39
CA LYS A 182 -11.42 -16.33 -30.43
C LYS A 182 -12.35 -16.36 -31.62
N SER A 183 -12.76 -15.18 -32.10
CA SER A 183 -13.47 -14.97 -33.36
C SER A 183 -12.81 -13.85 -34.15
N GLY A 184 -12.01 -14.22 -35.16
CA GLY A 184 -11.18 -13.26 -35.90
C GLY A 184 -10.18 -12.55 -34.99
N ASN A 185 -10.27 -11.22 -34.94
CA ASN A 185 -9.42 -10.35 -34.10
C ASN A 185 -9.95 -10.17 -32.67
N ARG A 186 -11.11 -10.77 -32.34
CA ARG A 186 -11.76 -10.61 -31.04
C ARG A 186 -11.52 -11.82 -30.16
N GLY A 187 -11.02 -11.58 -28.95
CA GLY A 187 -11.03 -12.54 -27.85
C GLY A 187 -12.25 -12.30 -26.97
N MET A 188 -13.03 -13.35 -26.73
CA MET A 188 -14.20 -13.32 -25.85
C MET A 188 -13.88 -14.10 -24.58
N PHE A 189 -13.89 -13.42 -23.44
CA PHE A 189 -13.77 -14.02 -22.11
C PHE A 189 -15.17 -14.26 -21.56
N ASN A 190 -15.65 -15.50 -21.66
CA ASN A 190 -16.98 -15.89 -21.21
C ASN A 190 -16.87 -16.58 -19.84
N ALA A 191 -17.10 -15.82 -18.78
CA ALA A 191 -17.00 -16.33 -17.42
C ALA A 191 -18.09 -17.38 -17.16
N GLN A 192 -17.71 -18.41 -16.42
CA GLN A 192 -18.57 -19.46 -15.89
C GLN A 192 -18.26 -19.57 -14.39
N PRO A 193 -18.81 -18.66 -13.56
CA PRO A 193 -18.50 -18.66 -12.14
C PRO A 193 -18.95 -19.97 -11.48
N ASP A 194 -18.13 -20.44 -10.53
CA ASP A 194 -18.51 -21.54 -9.65
C ASP A 194 -19.53 -21.08 -8.58
N ALA A 195 -19.83 -21.97 -7.63
CA ALA A 195 -20.78 -21.68 -6.55
C ALA A 195 -20.35 -20.52 -5.64
N ASP A 196 -19.06 -20.21 -5.59
CA ASP A 196 -18.49 -19.11 -4.81
C ASP A 196 -18.39 -17.82 -5.63
N GLY A 197 -18.86 -17.82 -6.88
CA GLY A 197 -18.85 -16.66 -7.77
C GLY A 197 -17.53 -16.43 -8.50
N THR A 198 -16.61 -17.42 -8.47
CA THR A 198 -15.27 -17.30 -9.06
C THR A 198 -15.20 -17.93 -10.44
N ALA A 199 -14.77 -17.14 -11.42
CA ALA A 199 -14.47 -17.57 -12.79
C ALA A 199 -12.96 -17.58 -13.02
N VAL A 200 -12.41 -18.67 -13.52
CA VAL A 200 -10.97 -18.85 -13.76
C VAL A 200 -10.72 -19.17 -15.23
N PHE A 201 -9.85 -18.38 -15.85
CA PHE A 201 -9.33 -18.58 -17.19
C PHE A 201 -7.82 -18.85 -17.11
N ASN A 202 -7.34 -19.83 -17.87
CA ASN A 202 -5.92 -20.08 -18.04
C ASN A 202 -5.58 -19.95 -19.54
N ILE A 203 -4.83 -18.92 -19.90
CA ILE A 203 -4.44 -18.64 -21.29
C ILE A 203 -2.92 -18.42 -21.40
N ALA A 204 -2.41 -18.39 -22.62
CA ALA A 204 -1.04 -17.99 -22.90
C ALA A 204 -0.97 -16.54 -23.37
N ALA A 205 0.19 -15.90 -23.17
CA ALA A 205 0.45 -14.58 -23.74
C ALA A 205 0.31 -14.57 -25.28
N SER A 206 0.53 -15.70 -25.95
CA SER A 206 0.28 -15.84 -27.40
C SER A 206 -1.19 -15.71 -27.77
N ASP A 207 -2.12 -16.00 -26.86
CA ASP A 207 -3.55 -15.84 -27.12
C ASP A 207 -3.94 -14.36 -27.17
N LEU A 208 -3.46 -13.56 -26.21
CA LEU A 208 -3.58 -12.09 -26.22
C LEU A 208 -2.92 -11.48 -27.45
N ASN A 209 -1.68 -11.88 -27.77
CA ASN A 209 -0.99 -11.39 -28.97
C ASN A 209 -1.69 -11.76 -30.31
N SER A 210 -2.71 -12.63 -30.27
CA SER A 210 -3.43 -13.08 -31.45
C SER A 210 -4.78 -12.39 -31.66
N ILE A 211 -5.12 -11.45 -30.80
CA ILE A 211 -6.32 -10.61 -30.85
C ILE A 211 -5.92 -9.12 -30.88
N GLY A 212 -6.91 -8.25 -31.03
CA GLY A 212 -6.77 -6.80 -30.84
C GLY A 212 -8.00 -6.16 -30.18
N GLU A 213 -9.01 -6.99 -29.86
CA GLU A 213 -10.25 -6.61 -29.19
C GLU A 213 -10.56 -7.63 -28.09
N ILE A 214 -10.95 -7.13 -26.91
CA ILE A 214 -11.41 -7.93 -25.79
C ILE A 214 -12.91 -7.68 -25.60
N GLU A 215 -13.72 -8.73 -25.70
CA GLU A 215 -15.07 -8.75 -25.17
C GLU A 215 -15.06 -9.49 -23.84
N PHE A 216 -15.42 -8.80 -22.75
CA PHE A 216 -15.39 -9.39 -21.42
C PHE A 216 -16.80 -9.57 -20.87
N ASN A 217 -17.21 -10.84 -20.72
CA ASN A 217 -18.54 -11.21 -20.27
C ASN A 217 -18.43 -11.85 -18.87
N LEU A 218 -18.70 -11.05 -17.82
CA LEU A 218 -18.64 -11.53 -16.42
C LEU A 218 -19.70 -12.59 -16.10
N ASN A 219 -20.84 -12.62 -16.80
CA ASN A 219 -21.89 -13.63 -16.62
C ASN A 219 -22.28 -13.91 -15.15
N GLY A 220 -22.26 -12.87 -14.30
CA GLY A 220 -22.57 -12.97 -12.88
C GLY A 220 -21.40 -13.38 -11.97
N ALA A 221 -20.19 -13.53 -12.51
CA ALA A 221 -18.99 -13.71 -11.70
C ALA A 221 -18.75 -12.48 -10.84
N ASP A 222 -18.53 -12.72 -9.55
CA ASP A 222 -18.06 -11.72 -8.59
C ASP A 222 -16.55 -11.48 -8.81
N THR A 223 -15.80 -12.55 -9.06
CA THR A 223 -14.38 -12.44 -9.38
C THR A 223 -14.04 -13.27 -10.61
N ALA A 224 -13.37 -12.65 -11.59
CA ALA A 224 -12.78 -13.32 -12.73
C ALA A 224 -11.25 -13.25 -12.64
N ILE A 225 -10.59 -14.40 -12.56
CA ILE A 225 -9.13 -14.56 -12.53
C ILE A 225 -8.68 -15.02 -13.91
N ILE A 226 -7.82 -14.24 -14.56
CA ILE A 226 -7.21 -14.60 -15.83
C ILE A 226 -5.72 -14.86 -15.57
N ASN A 227 -5.35 -16.13 -15.49
CA ASN A 227 -3.95 -16.53 -15.43
C ASN A 227 -3.37 -16.55 -16.84
N VAL A 228 -2.36 -15.70 -17.07
CA VAL A 228 -1.68 -15.59 -18.35
C VAL A 228 -0.25 -16.09 -18.22
N SER A 229 0.05 -17.21 -18.86
CA SER A 229 1.41 -17.77 -18.91
C SER A 229 2.29 -17.03 -19.92
N GLY A 230 3.59 -16.91 -19.63
CA GLY A 230 4.55 -16.26 -20.50
C GLY A 230 5.35 -15.14 -19.84
N LYS A 231 6.57 -14.94 -20.35
CA LYS A 231 7.56 -14.00 -19.78
C LYS A 231 7.44 -12.56 -20.30
N ASN A 232 6.94 -12.40 -21.53
CA ASN A 232 6.82 -11.10 -22.20
C ASN A 232 5.35 -10.84 -22.51
N ILE A 233 4.77 -9.88 -21.81
CA ILE A 233 3.35 -9.55 -21.88
C ILE A 233 3.17 -8.23 -22.60
N LYS A 234 2.22 -8.20 -23.54
CA LYS A 234 1.70 -6.99 -24.16
C LYS A 234 0.23 -6.87 -23.83
N LEU A 235 -0.16 -5.72 -23.32
CA LEU A 235 -1.53 -5.32 -23.06
C LEU A 235 -1.83 -4.20 -24.07
N ASP A 236 -2.11 -4.61 -25.31
CA ASP A 236 -2.30 -3.74 -26.47
C ASP A 236 -3.65 -3.97 -27.18
N ASP A 237 -4.54 -4.73 -26.55
CA ASP A 237 -5.90 -4.98 -26.99
C ASP A 237 -6.88 -3.89 -26.54
N ASN A 238 -7.95 -3.67 -27.31
CA ASN A 238 -9.01 -2.72 -26.96
C ASN A 238 -10.22 -3.42 -26.34
N PHE A 239 -10.69 -2.94 -25.18
CA PHE A 239 -11.92 -3.45 -24.56
C PHE A 239 -13.17 -2.96 -25.29
N LEU A 240 -13.98 -3.90 -25.77
CA LEU A 240 -15.31 -3.62 -26.32
C LEU A 240 -16.27 -3.26 -25.18
N GLY A 241 -16.87 -2.08 -25.28
CA GLY A 241 -17.69 -1.51 -24.19
C GLY A 241 -16.88 -0.70 -23.16
N GLY A 242 -15.56 -0.61 -23.32
CA GLY A 242 -14.66 0.09 -22.40
C GLY A 242 -14.24 -0.74 -21.18
N THR A 243 -13.51 -0.13 -20.27
CA THR A 243 -12.86 -0.77 -19.12
C THR A 243 -13.65 -0.68 -17.82
N ASN A 244 -14.77 0.06 -17.84
CA ASN A 244 -15.53 0.40 -16.64
C ASN A 244 -16.01 -0.85 -15.88
N ASN A 245 -15.93 -0.80 -14.55
CA ASN A 245 -16.34 -1.85 -13.60
C ASN A 245 -15.53 -3.15 -13.65
N LEU A 246 -14.53 -3.28 -14.54
CA LEU A 246 -13.68 -4.46 -14.59
C LEU A 246 -12.62 -4.43 -13.48
N GLY A 247 -12.12 -3.26 -13.08
CA GLY A 247 -11.10 -3.10 -12.02
C GLY A 247 -11.45 -3.79 -10.70
N GLU A 248 -12.74 -3.74 -10.35
CA GLU A 248 -13.31 -4.25 -9.10
C GLU A 248 -13.47 -5.79 -9.08
N ASN A 249 -13.65 -6.41 -10.25
CA ASN A 249 -14.06 -7.82 -10.37
C ASN A 249 -13.04 -8.69 -11.13
N VAL A 250 -12.16 -8.10 -11.93
CA VAL A 250 -11.24 -8.83 -12.81
C VAL A 250 -9.81 -8.73 -12.29
N ILE A 251 -9.12 -9.86 -12.19
CA ILE A 251 -7.68 -9.96 -11.88
C ILE A 251 -6.96 -10.61 -13.06
N TRP A 252 -6.09 -9.85 -13.71
CA TRP A 252 -5.13 -10.33 -14.69
C TRP A 252 -3.84 -10.75 -13.97
N ASN A 253 -3.63 -12.04 -13.81
CA ASN A 253 -2.49 -12.60 -13.11
C ASN A 253 -1.39 -13.05 -14.08
N PHE A 254 -0.18 -12.53 -13.90
CA PHE A 254 1.00 -12.77 -14.74
C PHE A 254 2.15 -13.37 -13.91
N PRO A 255 2.06 -14.65 -13.51
CA PRO A 255 2.97 -15.27 -12.53
C PRO A 255 4.42 -15.41 -13.02
N GLU A 256 4.63 -15.41 -14.33
CA GLU A 256 5.92 -15.62 -14.98
C GLU A 256 6.47 -14.37 -15.68
N ALA A 257 5.70 -13.28 -15.71
CA ALA A 257 6.08 -12.11 -16.49
C ALA A 257 7.35 -11.45 -15.95
N GLU A 258 8.35 -11.34 -16.81
CA GLU A 258 9.59 -10.59 -16.58
C GLU A 258 9.49 -9.19 -17.21
N ARG A 259 8.71 -9.06 -18.30
CA ARG A 259 8.45 -7.80 -18.99
C ARG A 259 6.97 -7.65 -19.29
N LEU A 260 6.43 -6.46 -19.05
CA LEU A 260 5.05 -6.11 -19.37
C LEU A 260 4.99 -4.72 -19.98
N THR A 261 4.25 -4.56 -21.07
CA THR A 261 3.94 -3.24 -21.63
C THR A 261 2.45 -3.09 -21.82
N ALA A 262 1.87 -2.03 -21.26
CA ALA A 262 0.48 -1.65 -21.48
C ALA A 262 0.41 -0.38 -22.32
N SER A 263 -0.15 -0.49 -23.53
CA SER A 263 -0.25 0.63 -24.48
C SER A 263 -1.67 1.09 -24.75
N THR A 264 -2.67 0.27 -24.43
CA THR A 264 -4.09 0.62 -24.50
C THR A 264 -4.66 0.82 -23.10
N ALA A 265 -5.84 1.42 -23.03
CA ALA A 265 -6.63 1.45 -21.80
C ALA A 265 -6.92 0.01 -21.34
N TRP A 266 -6.59 -0.30 -20.09
CA TRP A 266 -6.69 -1.66 -19.57
C TRP A 266 -7.71 -1.76 -18.43
N GLY A 267 -8.69 -2.64 -18.56
CA GLY A 267 -9.72 -2.87 -17.55
C GLY A 267 -9.41 -4.12 -16.72
N GLY A 268 -9.43 -3.97 -15.40
CA GLY A 268 -9.12 -5.05 -14.46
C GLY A 268 -7.84 -4.79 -13.68
N SER A 269 -7.79 -5.36 -12.49
CA SER A 269 -6.60 -5.33 -11.65
C SER A 269 -5.48 -6.18 -12.24
N VAL A 270 -4.25 -5.68 -12.25
CA VAL A 270 -3.07 -6.33 -12.83
C VAL A 270 -2.14 -6.83 -11.72
N LEU A 271 -1.83 -8.12 -11.70
CA LEU A 271 -0.91 -8.74 -10.75
C LEU A 271 0.30 -9.33 -11.50
N ALA A 272 1.38 -8.54 -11.61
CA ALA A 272 2.62 -8.91 -12.29
C ALA A 272 3.85 -8.65 -11.41
N PRO A 273 3.97 -9.31 -10.24
CA PRO A 273 4.93 -8.95 -9.19
C PRO A 273 6.40 -9.15 -9.56
N LYS A 274 6.71 -9.79 -10.70
CA LYS A 274 8.08 -10.00 -11.20
C LYS A 274 8.43 -9.10 -12.37
N ALA A 275 7.45 -8.43 -12.96
CA ALA A 275 7.64 -7.74 -14.23
C ALA A 275 8.32 -6.38 -14.04
N SER A 276 9.32 -6.11 -14.88
CA SER A 276 9.69 -4.74 -15.22
C SER A 276 8.68 -4.21 -16.23
N ALA A 277 7.78 -3.36 -15.77
CA ALA A 277 6.62 -2.90 -16.54
C ALA A 277 6.81 -1.49 -17.12
N THR A 278 6.05 -1.20 -18.17
CA THR A 278 5.88 0.15 -18.71
C THR A 278 4.42 0.37 -19.10
N THR A 279 3.82 1.46 -18.66
CA THR A 279 2.45 1.84 -19.02
C THR A 279 2.43 3.14 -19.80
N TYR A 280 1.60 3.22 -20.84
CA TYR A 280 1.43 4.41 -21.70
C TYR A 280 -0.02 4.92 -21.74
N ASN A 281 -0.95 4.19 -21.14
CA ASN A 281 -2.35 4.54 -21.06
C ASN A 281 -2.89 4.06 -19.70
N TYR A 282 -4.13 4.39 -19.38
CA TYR A 282 -4.66 4.15 -18.05
C TYR A 282 -4.93 2.67 -17.78
N ILE A 283 -4.72 2.27 -16.52
CA ILE A 283 -5.24 1.01 -15.97
C ILE A 283 -6.40 1.38 -15.03
N GLN A 284 -7.56 0.76 -15.22
CA GLN A 284 -8.70 0.89 -14.33
C GLN A 284 -8.81 -0.36 -13.46
N GLY A 285 -8.32 -0.23 -12.22
CA GLY A 285 -8.12 -1.33 -11.28
C GLY A 285 -6.91 -1.08 -10.39
N SER A 286 -6.53 -2.09 -9.61
CA SER A 286 -5.29 -2.10 -8.85
C SER A 286 -4.16 -2.70 -9.68
N ALA A 287 -2.94 -2.22 -9.54
CA ALA A 287 -1.81 -2.76 -10.30
C ALA A 287 -0.60 -3.06 -9.41
N VAL A 288 -0.01 -4.25 -9.56
CA VAL A 288 1.21 -4.69 -8.89
C VAL A 288 2.28 -5.01 -9.92
N PHE A 289 3.44 -4.36 -9.80
CA PHE A 289 4.59 -4.58 -10.68
C PHE A 289 5.89 -4.79 -9.89
N GLY A 290 6.84 -5.52 -10.49
CA GLY A 290 8.20 -5.64 -9.95
C GLY A 290 8.95 -4.31 -9.97
N SER A 291 8.90 -3.59 -11.09
CA SER A 291 9.32 -2.19 -11.26
C SER A 291 8.45 -1.54 -12.34
N LEU A 292 8.36 -0.21 -12.37
CA LEU A 292 7.46 0.46 -13.30
C LEU A 292 8.04 1.77 -13.85
N GLY A 293 8.03 1.89 -15.18
CA GLY A 293 8.00 3.18 -15.87
C GLY A 293 6.56 3.58 -16.16
N GLN A 294 6.04 4.57 -15.44
CA GLN A 294 4.64 4.99 -15.49
C GLN A 294 4.46 6.24 -16.35
N TYR A 295 3.89 6.05 -17.55
CA TYR A 295 3.50 7.14 -18.46
C TYR A 295 1.99 7.16 -18.75
N GLY A 296 1.24 6.24 -18.14
CA GLY A 296 -0.22 6.22 -18.12
C GLY A 296 -0.78 6.28 -16.69
N GLU A 297 -2.04 6.69 -16.58
CA GLU A 297 -2.72 6.90 -15.31
C GLU A 297 -3.07 5.58 -14.61
N MET A 298 -3.26 5.63 -13.30
CA MET A 298 -3.86 4.52 -12.52
C MET A 298 -5.17 5.03 -11.93
N HIS A 299 -6.30 4.55 -12.44
CA HIS A 299 -7.62 5.01 -12.02
C HIS A 299 -8.09 4.34 -10.72
N VAL A 300 -9.11 4.93 -10.08
CA VAL A 300 -9.87 4.32 -8.99
C VAL A 300 -10.66 3.08 -9.45
N GLY A 301 -11.28 2.40 -8.50
CA GLY A 301 -11.93 1.10 -8.72
C GLY A 301 -10.97 -0.06 -8.49
N THR A 302 -10.23 0.00 -7.37
CA THR A 302 -9.40 -1.11 -6.89
C THR A 302 -10.23 -2.38 -6.79
N TYR A 303 -9.57 -3.54 -6.85
CA TYR A 303 -10.24 -4.82 -6.66
C TYR A 303 -11.14 -4.79 -5.39
N SER A 304 -12.37 -5.28 -5.52
CA SER A 304 -13.35 -5.30 -4.43
C SER A 304 -14.22 -6.56 -4.42
N GLY A 305 -13.98 -7.50 -5.34
CA GLY A 305 -14.62 -8.81 -5.35
C GLY A 305 -14.40 -9.60 -4.06
N GLY A 306 -15.28 -10.55 -3.81
CA GLY A 306 -15.37 -11.39 -2.61
C GLY A 306 -14.43 -12.59 -2.57
N TYR A 307 -13.59 -12.81 -3.59
CA TYR A 307 -12.64 -13.93 -3.59
C TYR A 307 -11.59 -13.79 -2.47
N TYR A 308 -11.30 -14.91 -1.82
CA TYR A 308 -10.14 -15.12 -0.96
C TYR A 308 -9.49 -16.44 -1.36
N PRO A 309 -8.14 -16.49 -1.48
CA PRO A 309 -7.45 -17.74 -1.68
C PRO A 309 -7.80 -18.74 -0.58
N PRO A 310 -8.03 -20.03 -0.90
CA PRO A 310 -8.23 -21.05 0.12
C PRO A 310 -7.02 -21.10 1.05
N ASP A 311 -7.26 -21.08 2.36
CA ASP A 311 -6.20 -21.22 3.36
C ASP A 311 -5.47 -22.56 3.13
N TYR A 312 -4.18 -22.52 2.79
CA TYR A 312 -3.37 -23.74 2.75
C TYR A 312 -3.18 -24.28 4.17
N PRO A 313 -3.58 -25.53 4.47
CA PRO A 313 -3.25 -26.14 5.74
C PRO A 313 -1.81 -26.65 5.68
N ASP A 314 -0.84 -25.78 5.98
CA ASP A 314 0.45 -26.10 6.63
C ASP A 314 1.39 -24.88 6.68
N THR A 315 1.04 -23.91 7.52
CA THR A 315 2.01 -23.08 8.25
C THR A 315 1.41 -22.76 9.62
N PRO A 316 2.05 -23.08 10.75
CA PRO A 316 1.57 -22.64 12.06
C PRO A 316 1.72 -21.12 12.15
N GLY A 317 0.66 -20.39 11.83
CA GLY A 317 0.60 -18.93 11.97
C GLY A 317 -0.25 -18.27 10.90
N GLY A 318 -1.57 -18.24 11.12
CA GLY A 318 -2.47 -17.42 10.31
C GLY A 318 -3.80 -18.08 10.01
N SER A 319 -4.58 -18.43 11.05
CA SER A 319 -6.02 -18.64 10.87
C SER A 319 -6.72 -17.34 11.23
N SER A 320 -7.43 -16.80 10.24
CA SER A 320 -8.51 -15.83 10.41
C SER A 320 -9.42 -16.27 11.54
N GLY A 321 -9.52 -15.43 12.57
CA GLY A 321 -10.16 -15.74 13.83
C GLY A 321 -9.50 -14.93 14.93
N GLY A 322 -9.83 -13.63 14.97
CA GLY A 322 -9.31 -12.70 15.96
C GLY A 322 -9.43 -13.24 17.39
N THR A 323 -8.32 -13.74 17.93
CA THR A 323 -8.08 -13.62 19.36
C THR A 323 -7.42 -12.26 19.56
N PRO A 324 -7.88 -11.43 20.51
CA PRO A 324 -7.25 -10.15 20.77
C PRO A 324 -5.76 -10.40 20.99
N ILE A 325 -4.92 -9.89 20.09
CA ILE A 325 -3.50 -9.78 20.32
C ILE A 325 -3.39 -8.99 21.63
N PRO A 326 -2.75 -9.52 22.68
CA PRO A 326 -2.63 -8.78 23.94
C PRO A 326 -2.06 -7.40 23.62
N GLU A 327 -2.88 -6.36 23.83
CA GLU A 327 -2.43 -4.98 23.70
C GLU A 327 -1.10 -4.87 24.46
N PRO A 328 -0.03 -4.32 23.88
CA PRO A 328 1.25 -4.23 24.55
C PRO A 328 1.12 -3.40 25.83
N GLY A 329 0.84 -4.05 26.97
CA GLY A 329 0.82 -3.49 28.32
C GLY A 329 0.12 -2.15 28.55
N MET A 330 -0.69 -1.61 27.62
CA MET A 330 -1.13 -0.21 27.72
C MET A 330 -2.06 0.01 28.91
N LEU A 331 -2.91 -0.96 29.25
CA LEU A 331 -3.70 -0.95 30.48
C LEU A 331 -2.82 -1.04 31.74
N GLY A 332 -1.70 -1.78 31.66
CA GLY A 332 -0.70 -1.84 32.73
C GLY A 332 0.04 -0.52 32.93
N LEU A 333 0.43 0.14 31.83
CA LEU A 333 1.09 1.45 31.83
C LEU A 333 0.13 2.57 32.27
N LEU A 334 -1.14 2.53 31.84
CA LEU A 334 -2.19 3.43 32.34
C LEU A 334 -2.42 3.23 33.83
N GLY A 335 -2.48 1.97 34.29
CA GLY A 335 -2.61 1.62 35.70
C GLY A 335 -1.45 2.13 36.55
N LEU A 336 -0.21 1.95 36.08
CA LEU A 336 1.00 2.46 36.74
C LEU A 336 1.04 4.00 36.74
N GLY A 337 0.62 4.65 35.65
CA GLY A 337 0.52 6.11 35.56
C GLY A 337 -0.47 6.70 36.56
N LEU A 338 -1.65 6.08 36.68
CA LEU A 338 -2.69 6.50 37.64
C LEU A 338 -2.26 6.23 39.10
N ALA A 339 -1.60 5.09 39.36
CA ALA A 339 -1.06 4.79 40.69
C ALA A 339 0.05 5.79 41.10
N GLY A 340 0.93 6.16 40.17
CA GLY A 340 1.95 7.20 40.37
C GLY A 340 1.36 8.57 40.69
N LEU A 341 0.32 8.98 39.97
CA LEU A 341 -0.42 10.23 40.23
C LEU A 341 -1.13 10.23 41.59
N ALA A 342 -1.74 9.10 41.98
CA ALA A 342 -2.38 8.95 43.28
C ALA A 342 -1.37 8.99 44.44
N PHE A 343 -0.22 8.36 44.28
CA PHE A 343 0.86 8.39 45.28
C PHE A 343 1.44 9.80 45.45
N MET A 344 1.64 10.54 44.36
CA MET A 344 2.08 11.94 44.40
C MET A 344 1.05 12.86 45.09
N ARG A 345 -0.25 12.65 44.84
CA ARG A 345 -1.32 13.39 45.54
C ARG A 345 -1.34 13.11 47.04
N ARG A 346 -1.07 11.87 47.48
CA ARG A 346 -0.98 11.52 48.91
C ARG A 346 0.22 12.16 49.59
N ARG A 347 1.38 12.21 48.94
CA ARG A 347 2.57 12.87 49.50
C ARG A 347 2.39 14.37 49.70
N ARG A 348 1.71 15.06 48.77
CA ARG A 348 1.41 16.50 48.92
C ARG A 348 0.52 16.83 50.12
N LYS A 349 -0.34 15.91 50.56
CA LYS A 349 -1.19 16.11 51.75
C LYS A 349 -0.44 15.90 53.08
N LEU A 350 0.65 15.13 53.07
CA LEU A 350 1.45 14.87 54.28
C LEU A 350 2.49 15.97 54.56
N THR A 351 2.91 16.72 53.55
CA THR A 351 3.82 17.88 53.69
C THR A 351 3.10 19.20 54.04
N SER A 352 1.78 19.20 54.16
CA SER A 352 0.98 20.37 54.58
C SER A 352 0.42 20.24 56.00
N ALA A 353 0.92 19.26 56.76
CA ALA A 353 0.59 19.05 58.15
C ALA A 353 1.88 19.02 58.99
N GLU A 354 2.59 20.15 59.01
CA GLU A 354 3.52 20.60 60.06
C GLU A 354 3.63 22.12 60.00
#